data_AF-A0A1Q4EZZ7-F1
#
_entry.id   AF-A0A1Q4EZZ7-F1
#
_cell.length_a   1.000
_cell.length_b   1.000
_cell.length_c   1.000
_cell.angle_alpha   90.00
_cell.angle_beta   90.00
_cell.angle_gamma   90.00
#
_symmetry.space_group_name_H-M   'P 1'
#
loop_
_entity.id
_entity.type
_entity.pdbx_description
1 polymer ?
#
loop_
_entity_poly.entity_id
_entity_poly.type
_entity_poly.pdbx_seq_one_letter_code
_entity_poly.pdbx_strand_id
1 'polypeptide(L)'
;MFLSLVCAIQLFAQDKSKKPAAPAATVPKITVSIGSVRGGEISAESLSRIIDSAVTAKDANGNTYPIVRFRVLYKFKSTYQDQDTGEKKNSDDMRTTDFSNTSVMSQLWRQSIKDNIKPGDEMIIDNIIVKLKNGNKLMTPSMTFKVR
;
A
#
# COMPACT_ATOMS: atom_id res chain seq x y z
N MET A 1 1.06 -36.39 -75.08
CA MET A 1 0.28 -37.08 -74.05
C MET A 1 1.22 -37.94 -73.24
N PHE A 2 1.61 -37.51 -72.03
CA PHE A 2 2.20 -38.27 -70.92
C PHE A 2 2.30 -37.25 -69.76
N LEU A 3 1.20 -37.04 -69.01
CA LEU A 3 0.77 -37.74 -67.79
C LEU A 3 1.66 -37.40 -66.57
N SER A 4 1.20 -36.42 -65.79
CA SER A 4 1.70 -36.08 -64.46
C SER A 4 1.54 -37.25 -63.49
N LEU A 5 2.53 -37.45 -62.61
CA LEU A 5 2.34 -38.14 -61.33
C LEU A 5 3.10 -37.39 -60.23
N VAL A 6 2.33 -36.72 -59.38
CA VAL A 6 2.74 -36.13 -58.11
C VAL A 6 2.71 -37.23 -57.05
N CYS A 7 3.75 -37.36 -56.21
CA CYS A 7 3.64 -38.12 -54.97
C CYS A 7 4.47 -37.45 -53.85
N ALA A 8 3.88 -37.44 -52.67
CA ALA A 8 4.08 -36.49 -51.60
C ALA A 8 5.36 -36.70 -50.77
N ILE A 9 5.97 -35.60 -50.37
CA ILE A 9 6.99 -35.57 -49.31
C ILE A 9 6.24 -35.53 -47.97
N GLN A 10 6.29 -36.60 -47.18
CA GLN A 10 5.78 -36.59 -45.81
C GLN A 10 6.81 -35.91 -44.90
N LEU A 11 6.55 -34.66 -44.53
CA LEU A 11 7.24 -34.00 -43.43
C LEU A 11 6.66 -34.53 -42.11
N PHE A 12 7.44 -35.33 -41.38
CA PHE A 12 7.16 -35.61 -39.97
C PHE A 12 7.41 -34.33 -39.17
N ALA A 13 6.34 -33.69 -38.69
CA ALA A 13 6.42 -32.62 -37.72
C ALA A 13 6.90 -33.20 -36.38
N GLN A 14 8.09 -32.81 -35.93
CA GLN A 14 8.55 -33.10 -34.57
C GLN A 14 7.69 -32.32 -33.59
N ASP A 15 6.79 -33.03 -32.90
CA ASP A 15 6.05 -32.51 -31.76
C ASP A 15 7.04 -32.22 -30.63
N LYS A 16 7.51 -30.97 -30.55
CA LYS A 16 8.28 -30.49 -29.41
C LYS A 16 7.35 -30.55 -28.20
N SER A 17 7.47 -31.63 -27.45
CA SER A 17 6.81 -31.85 -26.18
C SER A 17 6.88 -30.56 -25.36
N LYS A 18 5.75 -29.88 -25.24
CA LYS A 18 5.62 -28.66 -24.44
C LYS A 18 5.99 -29.04 -23.02
N LYS A 19 7.17 -28.61 -22.58
CA LYS A 19 7.60 -28.66 -21.19
C LYS A 19 6.42 -28.15 -20.33
N PRO A 20 5.96 -28.90 -19.31
CA PRO A 20 4.88 -28.45 -18.46
C PRO A 20 5.20 -27.05 -17.95
N ALA A 21 4.27 -26.13 -18.14
CA ALA A 21 4.40 -24.78 -17.60
C ALA A 21 4.66 -24.90 -16.10
N ALA A 22 5.77 -24.33 -15.62
CA ALA A 22 6.06 -24.30 -14.20
C ALA A 22 4.85 -23.68 -13.47
N PRO A 23 4.43 -24.24 -12.32
CA PRO A 23 3.31 -23.68 -11.57
C PRO A 23 3.55 -22.19 -11.34
N ALA A 24 2.55 -21.37 -11.64
CA ALA A 24 2.61 -19.93 -11.46
C ALA A 24 3.03 -19.63 -10.01
N ALA A 25 4.12 -18.88 -9.84
CA ALA A 25 4.61 -18.51 -8.52
C ALA A 25 3.49 -17.78 -7.77
N THR A 26 3.10 -18.32 -6.61
CA THR A 26 2.06 -17.70 -5.78
C THR A 26 2.58 -16.37 -5.25
N VAL A 27 1.82 -15.30 -5.49
CA VAL A 27 2.14 -13.98 -4.96
C VAL A 27 1.98 -14.05 -3.43
N PRO A 28 3.00 -13.67 -2.64
CA PRO A 28 2.90 -13.75 -1.18
C PRO A 28 1.81 -12.79 -0.69
N LYS A 29 1.00 -13.26 0.27
CA LYS A 29 0.04 -12.40 0.97
C LYS A 29 0.79 -11.54 1.98
N ILE A 30 0.91 -10.24 1.70
CA ILE A 30 1.61 -9.28 2.55
C ILE A 30 0.62 -8.59 3.48
N THR A 31 0.99 -8.54 4.76
CA THR A 31 0.32 -7.77 5.81
C THR A 31 1.18 -6.57 6.16
N VAL A 32 0.55 -5.41 6.28
CA VAL A 32 1.21 -4.16 6.66
C VAL A 32 0.83 -3.75 8.08
N SER A 33 1.75 -3.07 8.78
CA SER A 33 1.52 -2.45 10.09
C SER A 33 2.34 -1.18 10.23
N ILE A 34 1.96 -0.28 11.15
CA ILE A 34 2.83 0.75 11.68
C ILE A 34 3.06 0.46 13.17
N GLY A 35 4.32 0.26 13.54
CA GLY A 35 4.63 -0.39 14.82
C GLY A 35 3.97 -1.78 14.89
N SER A 36 3.22 -2.04 15.95
CA SER A 36 2.50 -3.30 16.18
C SER A 36 1.03 -3.30 15.69
N VAL A 37 0.56 -2.20 15.09
CA VAL A 37 -0.88 -2.01 14.80
C VAL A 37 -1.16 -2.03 13.29
N ARG A 38 -2.27 -2.65 12.90
CA ARG A 38 -2.66 -2.90 11.48
C ARG A 38 -3.80 -2.00 10.98
N GLY A 39 -4.21 -1.02 11.76
CA GLY A 39 -5.44 -0.24 11.56
C GLY A 39 -6.54 -0.62 12.56
N GLY A 40 -7.68 0.05 12.45
CA GLY A 40 -8.85 -0.06 13.32
C GLY A 40 -9.08 1.17 14.18
N GLU A 41 -9.94 1.01 15.19
CA GLU A 41 -10.21 2.02 16.21
C GLU A 41 -8.99 2.18 17.13
N ILE A 42 -8.59 3.43 17.40
CA ILE A 42 -7.40 3.74 18.20
C ILE A 42 -7.62 4.99 19.07
N SER A 43 -7.03 5.04 20.26
CA SER A 43 -7.05 6.27 21.07
C SER A 43 -6.07 7.31 20.52
N ALA A 44 -6.32 8.58 20.82
CA ALA A 44 -5.42 9.68 20.45
C ALA A 44 -3.96 9.43 20.91
N GLU A 45 -3.77 8.98 22.16
CA GLU A 45 -2.46 8.73 22.76
C GLU A 45 -1.77 7.51 22.14
N SER A 46 -2.56 6.51 21.73
CA SER A 46 -2.03 5.31 21.07
C SER A 46 -1.59 5.66 19.66
N LEU A 47 -2.38 6.45 18.93
CA LEU A 47 -2.00 6.94 17.62
C LEU A 47 -0.73 7.79 17.71
N SER A 48 -0.69 8.77 18.61
CA SER A 48 0.48 9.62 18.86
C SER A 48 1.77 8.84 19.11
N ARG A 49 1.69 7.68 19.77
CA ARG A 49 2.86 6.80 20.01
C ARG A 49 3.27 6.02 18.76
N ILE A 50 2.32 5.44 18.03
CA ILE A 50 2.67 4.58 16.89
C ILE A 50 3.18 5.35 15.68
N ILE A 51 2.88 6.64 15.54
CA ILE A 51 3.32 7.40 14.35
C ILE A 51 4.84 7.54 14.25
N ASP A 52 5.57 7.37 15.35
CA ASP A 52 7.03 7.36 15.38
C ASP A 52 7.63 6.06 14.84
N SER A 53 6.80 5.04 14.64
CA SER A 53 7.23 3.74 14.15
C SER A 53 7.35 3.72 12.62
N ALA A 54 8.18 2.81 12.13
CA ALA A 54 8.21 2.48 10.72
C ALA A 54 6.94 1.72 10.30
N VAL A 55 6.51 1.99 9.06
CA VAL A 55 5.62 1.10 8.31
C VAL A 55 6.41 -0.17 7.97
N THR A 56 5.84 -1.32 8.30
CA THR A 56 6.45 -2.62 8.03
C THR A 56 5.52 -3.48 7.19
N ALA A 57 6.10 -4.37 6.40
CA ALA A 57 5.39 -5.31 5.54
C ALA A 57 5.94 -6.71 5.75
N LYS A 58 5.07 -7.66 6.11
CA LYS A 58 5.44 -9.05 6.41
C LYS A 58 4.50 -10.05 5.76
N ASP A 59 5.02 -11.20 5.33
CA ASP A 59 4.18 -12.34 4.94
C ASP A 59 3.75 -13.19 6.14
N ALA A 60 2.97 -14.24 5.88
CA ALA A 60 2.52 -15.20 6.90
C ALA A 60 3.66 -15.96 7.59
N ASN A 61 4.83 -16.04 6.96
CA ASN A 61 6.02 -16.71 7.48
C ASN A 61 6.94 -15.74 8.26
N GLY A 62 6.53 -14.47 8.41
CA GLY A 62 7.32 -13.43 9.08
C GLY A 62 8.45 -12.84 8.24
N ASN A 63 8.57 -13.19 6.95
CA ASN A 63 9.54 -12.55 6.07
C ASN A 63 9.17 -11.07 5.92
N THR A 64 10.16 -10.20 6.11
CA THR A 64 9.97 -8.74 5.98
C THR A 64 10.32 -8.28 4.57
N TYR A 65 9.56 -7.33 4.06
CA TYR A 65 9.71 -6.76 2.72
C TYR A 65 10.03 -5.26 2.80
N PRO A 66 11.03 -4.77 2.06
CA PRO A 66 11.34 -3.34 2.04
C PRO A 66 10.18 -2.51 1.50
N ILE A 67 9.85 -1.42 2.21
CA ILE A 67 8.92 -0.40 1.74
C ILE A 67 9.61 0.45 0.68
N VAL A 68 9.02 0.54 -0.51
CA VAL A 68 9.47 1.40 -1.61
C VAL A 68 8.85 2.78 -1.48
N ARG A 69 7.53 2.83 -1.23
CA ARG A 69 6.78 4.06 -0.97
C ARG A 69 5.49 3.77 -0.24
N PHE A 70 4.93 4.78 0.39
CA PHE A 70 3.58 4.78 0.95
C PHE A 70 3.06 6.21 0.97
N ARG A 71 1.75 6.36 1.12
CA ARG A 71 1.08 7.65 1.27
C ARG A 71 0.36 7.69 2.60
N VAL A 72 0.36 8.86 3.22
CA VAL A 72 -0.43 9.12 4.42
C VAL A 72 -1.47 10.19 4.08
N LEU A 73 -2.73 9.90 4.41
CA LEU A 73 -3.83 10.86 4.42
C LEU A 73 -4.26 11.03 5.88
N TYR A 74 -4.37 12.28 6.31
CA TYR A 74 -4.84 12.63 7.65
C TYR A 74 -6.07 13.53 7.53
N LYS A 75 -7.24 12.99 7.87
CA LYS A 75 -8.51 13.71 7.89
C LYS A 75 -8.79 14.20 9.30
N PHE A 76 -9.18 15.46 9.42
CA PHE A 76 -9.39 16.11 10.71
C PHE A 76 -10.45 17.21 10.58
N LYS A 77 -11.09 17.52 11.70
CA LYS A 77 -12.02 18.66 11.77
C LYS A 77 -11.26 19.95 12.02
N SER A 78 -11.42 20.92 11.14
CA SER A 78 -10.94 22.28 11.34
C SER A 78 -12.09 23.20 11.77
N THR A 79 -11.75 24.28 12.46
CA THR A 79 -12.70 25.34 12.80
C THR A 79 -12.19 26.64 12.21
N TYR A 80 -13.04 27.34 11.47
CA TYR A 80 -12.75 28.66 10.92
C TYR A 80 -13.85 29.64 11.34
N GLN A 81 -13.52 30.93 11.35
CA GLN A 81 -14.49 31.99 11.60
C GLN A 81 -14.96 32.55 10.25
N ASP A 82 -16.28 32.55 10.05
CA ASP A 82 -16.90 33.19 8.90
C ASP A 82 -16.67 34.71 8.99
N GLN A 83 -16.17 35.31 7.92
CA GLN A 83 -15.82 36.74 7.92
C GLN A 83 -17.06 37.64 7.86
N ASP A 84 -18.16 37.15 7.29
CA ASP A 84 -19.38 37.92 7.10
C ASP A 84 -20.29 37.81 8.32
N THR A 85 -20.41 36.61 8.90
CA THR A 85 -21.29 36.37 10.05
C THR A 85 -20.57 36.39 11.40
N GLY A 86 -19.24 36.29 11.41
CA GLY A 86 -18.45 36.16 12.63
C GLY A 86 -18.60 34.81 13.34
N GLU A 87 -19.39 33.88 12.80
CA GLU A 87 -19.68 32.58 13.41
C GLU A 87 -18.52 31.59 13.23
N LYS A 88 -18.29 30.73 14.21
CA LYS A 88 -17.36 29.60 14.09
C LYS A 88 -18.04 28.45 13.35
N LYS A 89 -17.47 28.04 12.21
CA LYS A 89 -17.91 26.89 11.41
C LYS A 89 -16.88 25.78 11.46
N ASN A 90 -17.35 24.54 11.39
CA ASN A 90 -16.49 23.36 11.30
C ASN A 90 -16.42 22.87 9.85
N SER A 91 -15.23 22.48 9.40
CA SER A 91 -14.99 21.83 8.11
C SER A 91 -14.31 20.49 8.31
N ASP A 92 -14.60 19.53 7.45
CA ASP A 92 -13.83 18.29 7.33
C ASP A 92 -12.68 18.54 6.34
N ASP A 93 -11.45 18.60 6.85
CA ASP A 93 -10.25 18.86 6.06
C ASP A 93 -9.36 17.62 5.97
N MET A 94 -8.46 17.63 4.99
CA MET A 94 -7.52 16.53 4.77
C MET A 94 -6.14 17.04 4.37
N ARG A 95 -5.10 16.44 4.96
CA ARG A 95 -3.70 16.61 4.53
C ARG A 95 -3.20 15.29 3.95
N THR A 96 -2.35 15.37 2.93
CA THR A 96 -1.78 14.18 2.27
C THR A 96 -0.30 14.36 2.00
N THR A 97 0.49 13.29 2.13
CA THR A 97 1.89 13.26 1.68
C THR A 97 2.32 11.87 1.25
N ASP A 98 3.12 11.82 0.19
CA ASP A 98 3.79 10.62 -0.30
C ASP A 98 5.20 10.53 0.30
N PHE A 99 5.56 9.35 0.80
CA PHE A 99 6.88 9.02 1.33
C PHE A 99 7.52 7.97 0.44
N SER A 100 8.70 8.26 -0.11
CA SER A 100 9.44 7.36 -1.01
C SER A 100 10.82 7.07 -0.47
N ASN A 101 11.32 5.85 -0.69
CA ASN A 101 12.62 5.37 -0.21
C ASN A 101 12.80 5.49 1.31
N THR A 102 11.70 5.46 2.06
CA THR A 102 11.66 5.45 3.53
C THR A 102 10.50 4.60 4.00
N SER A 103 10.60 4.08 5.22
CA SER A 103 9.51 3.43 5.94
C SER A 103 8.94 4.29 7.06
N VAL A 104 9.51 5.46 7.32
CA VAL A 104 9.12 6.36 8.41
C VAL A 104 8.64 7.69 7.83
N MET A 105 7.55 8.22 8.39
CA MET A 105 7.07 9.57 8.06
C MET A 105 8.13 10.63 8.41
N SER A 106 8.10 11.80 7.80
CA SER A 106 9.02 12.89 8.16
C SER A 106 8.72 13.42 9.56
N GLN A 107 9.72 13.97 10.25
CA GLN A 107 9.54 14.52 11.59
C GLN A 107 8.45 15.59 11.64
N LEU A 108 8.39 16.46 10.62
CA LEU A 108 7.36 17.50 10.50
C LEU A 108 5.95 16.89 10.49
N TRP A 109 5.75 15.85 9.67
CA TRP A 109 4.47 15.15 9.59
C TRP A 109 4.09 14.49 10.90
N ARG A 110 5.07 13.84 11.55
CA ARG A 110 4.83 13.22 12.86
C ARG A 110 4.41 14.28 13.88
N GLN A 111 5.18 15.34 14.03
CA GLN A 111 4.89 16.39 15.00
C GLN A 111 3.53 17.03 14.74
N SER A 112 3.25 17.37 13.48
CA SER A 112 1.98 17.95 13.05
C SER A 112 0.77 17.07 13.40
N ILE A 113 0.89 15.75 13.30
CA ILE A 113 -0.17 14.83 13.70
C ILE A 113 -0.30 14.84 15.23
N LYS A 114 0.79 14.67 15.99
CA LYS A 114 0.76 14.64 17.47
C LYS A 114 0.13 15.89 18.09
N ASP A 115 0.44 17.06 17.52
CA ASP A 115 -0.05 18.33 18.05
C ASP A 115 -1.55 18.54 17.79
N ASN A 116 -2.15 17.79 16.86
CA ASN A 116 -3.50 18.06 16.36
C ASN A 116 -4.47 16.87 16.50
N ILE A 117 -4.01 15.67 16.89
CA ILE A 117 -4.88 14.49 17.02
C ILE A 117 -6.03 14.76 17.97
N LYS A 118 -7.26 14.49 17.49
CA LYS A 118 -8.48 14.56 18.27
C LYS A 118 -9.41 13.37 17.98
N PRO A 119 -10.31 13.01 18.92
CA PRO A 119 -11.40 12.07 18.63
C PRO A 119 -12.20 12.50 17.40
N GLY A 120 -12.48 11.53 16.53
CA GLY A 120 -13.14 11.74 15.24
C GLY A 120 -12.20 11.92 14.04
N ASP A 121 -10.89 12.09 14.27
CA ASP A 121 -9.91 12.14 13.18
C ASP A 121 -9.70 10.75 12.55
N GLU A 122 -9.20 10.73 11.31
CA GLU A 122 -8.88 9.50 10.58
C GLU A 122 -7.49 9.59 9.95
N MET A 123 -6.65 8.57 10.16
CA MET A 123 -5.39 8.42 9.44
C MET A 123 -5.46 7.20 8.53
N ILE A 124 -5.14 7.40 7.24
CA ILE A 124 -5.10 6.34 6.25
C ILE A 124 -3.67 6.25 5.72
N ILE A 125 -3.10 5.05 5.76
CA ILE A 125 -1.83 4.73 5.08
C ILE A 125 -2.17 3.86 3.88
N ASP A 126 -2.04 4.41 2.68
CA ASP A 126 -2.38 3.73 1.43
C ASP A 126 -1.22 3.78 0.44
N ASN A 127 -1.47 3.26 -0.76
CA ASN A 127 -0.51 3.29 -1.85
C ASN A 127 0.86 2.70 -1.44
N ILE A 128 0.82 1.71 -0.54
CA ILE A 128 1.99 1.07 0.05
C ILE A 128 2.54 0.08 -0.97
N ILE A 129 3.75 0.37 -1.46
CA ILE A 129 4.45 -0.47 -2.42
C ILE A 129 5.64 -1.10 -1.72
N VAL A 130 5.78 -2.42 -1.86
CA VAL A 130 6.89 -3.20 -1.32
C VAL A 130 7.72 -3.82 -2.42
N LYS A 131 9.00 -4.10 -2.15
CA LYS A 131 9.89 -4.83 -3.05
C LYS A 131 9.96 -6.30 -2.65
N LEU A 132 9.60 -7.20 -3.57
CA LEU A 132 9.69 -8.64 -3.39
C LEU A 132 11.14 -9.13 -3.58
N LYS A 133 11.43 -10.35 -3.09
CA LYS A 133 12.77 -10.97 -3.19
C LYS A 133 13.25 -11.13 -4.64
N ASN A 134 12.32 -11.31 -5.59
CA ASN A 134 12.60 -11.40 -7.03
C ASN A 134 12.76 -10.03 -7.72
N GLY A 135 12.74 -8.93 -6.96
CA GLY A 135 12.86 -7.56 -7.48
C GLY A 135 11.55 -6.91 -7.91
N ASN A 136 10.47 -7.68 -8.06
CA ASN A 136 9.16 -7.13 -8.44
C ASN A 136 8.58 -6.25 -7.33
N LYS A 137 7.74 -5.30 -7.74
CA LYS A 137 6.99 -4.44 -6.82
C LYS A 137 5.58 -4.99 -6.63
N LEU A 138 5.11 -4.95 -5.39
CA LEU A 138 3.75 -5.35 -5.05
C LEU A 138 3.07 -4.22 -4.28
N MET A 139 1.85 -3.86 -4.68
CA MET A 139 0.98 -2.97 -3.90
C MET A 139 0.26 -3.78 -2.84
N THR A 140 0.26 -3.29 -1.60
CA THR A 140 -0.43 -3.94 -0.48
C THR A 140 -1.77 -3.26 -0.19
N PRO A 141 -2.64 -3.90 0.60
CA PRO A 141 -3.81 -3.22 1.16
C PRO A 141 -3.43 -1.99 1.97
N SER A 142 -4.35 -1.03 2.07
CA SER A 142 -4.23 0.13 2.95
C SER A 142 -4.51 -0.22 4.41
N MET A 143 -4.11 0.67 5.32
CA MET A 143 -4.42 0.61 6.75
C MET A 143 -5.14 1.89 7.14
N THR A 144 -6.28 1.77 7.83
CA THR A 144 -7.07 2.92 8.29
C THR A 144 -7.14 2.91 9.80
N PHE A 145 -6.93 4.07 10.42
CA PHE A 145 -7.03 4.31 11.85
C PHE A 145 -8.11 5.34 12.11
N LYS A 146 -9.09 5.00 12.95
CA LYS A 146 -10.16 5.90 13.38
C LYS A 146 -9.91 6.29 14.84
N VAL A 147 -9.80 7.58 15.11
CA VAL A 147 -9.49 8.07 16.45
C VAL A 147 -10.77 8.16 17.27
N ARG A 148 -10.79 7.50 18.43
CA ARG A 148 -11.90 7.52 19.40
C ARG A 148 -11.53 8.23 20.70
#